data_AF-A0AAE0D7G4-F1
#
_entry.id   AF-A0AAE0D7G4-F1
#
_cell.length_a   1.000
_cell.length_b   1.000
_cell.length_c   1.000
_cell.angle_alpha   90.00
_cell.angle_beta   90.00
_cell.angle_gamma   90.00
#
_symmetry.space_group_name_H-M   'P 1'
#
loop_
_entity.id
_entity.type
_entity.pdbx_description
1 polymer ?
#
loop_
_entity_poly.entity_id
_entity_poly.type
_entity_poly.pdbx_seq_one_letter_code
_entity_poly.pdbx_strand_id
1 'polypeptide(L)'
;MSPFLTVSAPTDVPRAPPWDPQLPEVPKTPSQFTITTPTKSADLQRYRSMWEGRRRGEEWDHVARTLVFTKAGKTIDNNNMKISILQQEVARLQALVDRYKPLRRAKVKPKPNERFVMIPQVMEAKRKAMEAAKREAARPVTLYINHLISEEDQVAQFASWCFEFRFEGLL
;
A
#
# COMPACT_ATOMS: atom_id res chain seq x y z
N MET A 1 -11.08 -5.41 23.51
CA MET A 1 -11.32 -4.46 24.61
C MET A 1 -10.50 -3.21 24.32
N SER A 2 -11.10 -2.18 23.73
CA SER A 2 -10.45 -0.92 23.39
C SER A 2 -10.68 0.12 24.51
N PRO A 3 -9.71 0.99 24.81
CA PRO A 3 -9.84 1.98 25.85
C PRO A 3 -10.75 3.12 25.35
N PHE A 4 -11.76 3.45 26.14
CA PHE A 4 -12.66 4.55 25.87
C PHE A 4 -11.95 5.88 26.16
N LEU A 5 -11.95 6.80 25.20
CA LEU A 5 -11.59 8.20 25.43
C LEU A 5 -12.82 8.91 26.01
N THR A 6 -12.97 8.88 27.33
CA THR A 6 -13.84 9.83 28.04
C THR A 6 -13.19 11.20 27.99
N VAL A 7 -13.64 12.07 27.07
CA VAL A 7 -13.29 13.48 27.12
C VAL A 7 -14.12 14.11 28.24
N SER A 8 -13.59 14.11 29.46
CA SER A 8 -14.11 14.93 30.54
C SER A 8 -13.78 16.39 30.22
N ALA A 9 -14.80 17.23 30.06
CA ALA A 9 -14.58 18.68 30.00
C ALA A 9 -13.90 19.13 31.31
N PRO A 10 -12.84 19.97 31.26
CA PRO A 10 -12.18 20.48 32.46
C PRO A 10 -13.15 21.42 33.17
N THR A 11 -13.75 20.94 34.25
CA THR A 11 -14.53 21.78 35.16
C THR A 11 -13.63 22.08 36.36
N ASP A 12 -12.86 23.16 36.27
CA ASP A 12 -12.13 23.80 37.38
C ASP A 12 -13.10 24.47 38.37
N VAL A 13 -14.04 23.69 38.91
CA VAL A 13 -14.90 24.16 39.99
C VAL A 13 -14.66 23.22 41.18
N PRO A 14 -14.16 23.73 42.33
CA PRO A 14 -13.99 22.90 43.51
C PRO A 14 -15.35 22.31 43.89
N ARG A 15 -15.45 20.98 43.84
CA ARG A 15 -16.66 20.25 44.21
C ARG A 15 -16.86 20.43 45.72
N ALA A 16 -17.91 21.14 46.11
CA ALA A 16 -18.25 21.31 47.51
C ALA A 16 -18.55 19.94 48.17
N PRO A 17 -18.24 19.78 49.47
CA PRO A 17 -18.47 18.53 50.19
C PRO A 17 -19.96 18.17 50.26
N PRO A 18 -20.29 16.86 50.24
CA PRO A 18 -21.63 16.35 49.91
C PRO A 18 -22.69 16.48 51.01
N TRP A 19 -22.45 17.24 52.09
CA TRP A 19 -23.28 17.21 53.29
C TRP A 19 -24.06 18.49 53.60
N ASP A 20 -24.01 19.53 52.77
CA ASP A 20 -24.64 20.82 53.08
C ASP A 20 -26.09 20.92 52.50
N PRO A 21 -27.15 20.89 53.35
CA PRO A 21 -28.54 20.72 52.90
C PRO A 21 -29.22 22.02 52.42
N GLN A 22 -28.52 23.16 52.41
CA GLN A 22 -29.09 24.47 52.03
C GLN A 22 -28.69 24.95 50.63
N LEU A 23 -27.92 24.17 49.87
CA LEU A 23 -27.55 24.53 48.50
C LEU A 23 -28.70 24.26 47.53
N PRO A 24 -28.97 25.15 46.55
CA PRO A 24 -29.94 24.87 45.50
C PRO A 24 -29.52 23.59 44.77
N GLU A 25 -30.44 22.62 44.66
CA GLU A 25 -30.20 21.39 43.92
C GLU A 25 -29.70 21.77 42.52
N VAL A 26 -28.48 21.34 42.19
CA VAL A 26 -27.93 21.51 40.84
C VAL A 26 -28.98 20.95 39.88
N PRO A 27 -29.49 21.72 38.90
CA PRO A 27 -30.47 21.22 37.97
C PRO A 27 -29.91 19.93 37.38
N LYS A 28 -30.66 18.84 37.51
CA LYS A 28 -30.30 17.53 36.94
C LYS A 28 -30.18 17.71 35.44
N THR A 29 -29.01 18.10 34.94
CA THR A 29 -28.69 18.03 33.52
C THR A 29 -28.92 16.59 33.12
N PRO A 30 -29.74 16.30 32.08
CA PRO A 30 -30.01 14.93 31.69
C PRO A 30 -28.68 14.23 31.47
N SER A 31 -28.45 13.18 32.25
CA SER A 31 -27.23 12.39 32.23
C SER A 31 -26.91 11.99 30.79
N GLN A 32 -25.75 12.41 30.32
CA GLN A 32 -24.90 11.61 29.44
C GLN A 32 -25.61 11.07 28.17
N PHE A 33 -25.77 11.93 27.17
CA PHE A 33 -25.85 11.40 25.80
C PHE A 33 -24.46 10.88 25.43
N THR A 34 -24.21 9.58 25.59
CA THR A 34 -23.08 8.94 24.90
C THR A 34 -23.39 9.01 23.42
N ILE A 35 -22.87 10.02 22.72
CA ILE A 35 -22.96 10.12 21.26
C ILE A 35 -22.17 8.93 20.70
N THR A 36 -22.88 7.84 20.42
CA THR A 36 -22.31 6.67 19.76
C THR A 36 -22.26 6.95 18.27
N THR A 37 -21.15 6.58 17.64
CA THR A 37 -21.00 6.63 16.19
C THR A 37 -22.11 5.77 15.55
N PRO A 38 -22.95 6.37 14.68
CA PRO A 38 -24.06 5.64 14.07
C PRO A 38 -23.51 4.53 13.17
N THR A 39 -24.04 3.33 13.34
CA THR A 39 -23.63 2.15 12.57
C THR A 39 -24.56 1.91 11.38
N LYS A 40 -25.82 2.36 11.48
CA LYS A 40 -26.86 2.22 10.47
C LYS A 40 -27.62 3.53 10.28
N SER A 41 -28.26 3.70 9.12
CA SER A 41 -29.16 4.83 8.88
C SER A 41 -30.30 4.93 9.89
N ALA A 42 -30.78 3.81 10.44
CA ALA A 42 -31.78 3.78 11.50
C ALA A 42 -31.33 4.51 12.78
N ASP A 43 -30.03 4.48 13.10
CA ASP A 43 -29.47 5.17 14.27
C ASP A 43 -29.54 6.69 14.07
N LEU A 44 -29.30 7.17 12.84
CA LEU A 44 -29.43 8.58 12.48
C LEU A 44 -30.88 9.09 12.55
N GLN A 45 -31.86 8.24 12.24
CA GLN A 45 -33.28 8.62 12.38
C GLN A 45 -33.68 8.81 13.84
N ARG A 46 -33.10 8.02 14.76
CA ARG A 46 -33.28 8.23 16.21
C ARG A 46 -32.72 9.57 16.62
N TYR A 47 -31.51 9.91 16.17
CA TYR A 47 -30.93 11.23 16.43
C TYR A 47 -31.81 12.35 15.88
N ARG A 48 -32.27 12.24 14.63
CA ARG A 48 -33.16 13.22 13.99
C ARG A 48 -34.37 13.58 14.86
N SER A 49 -35.10 12.58 15.36
CA SER A 49 -36.28 12.79 16.20
C SER A 49 -36.00 13.59 17.49
N MET A 50 -34.78 13.48 18.04
CA MET A 50 -34.37 14.22 19.23
C MET A 50 -34.02 15.69 18.93
N TRP A 51 -33.60 16.01 17.71
CA TRP A 51 -33.27 17.37 17.27
C TRP A 51 -34.49 18.15 16.76
N GLU A 52 -35.54 17.45 16.27
CA GLU A 52 -36.76 18.07 15.75
C GLU A 52 -37.63 18.72 16.85
N GLY A 53 -37.61 18.20 18.08
CA GLY A 53 -38.43 18.72 19.18
C GLY A 53 -37.97 20.05 19.80
N ARG A 54 -36.80 20.61 19.41
CA ARG A 54 -36.12 21.65 20.22
C ARG A 54 -36.26 23.11 19.78
N ARG A 55 -36.82 23.47 18.62
CA ARG A 55 -36.95 24.90 18.24
C ARG A 55 -38.19 25.18 17.38
N ARG A 56 -39.21 25.80 17.97
CA ARG A 56 -40.17 26.63 17.22
C ARG A 56 -39.47 27.96 16.92
N GLY A 57 -39.06 28.19 15.67
CA GLY A 57 -38.50 29.49 15.25
C GLY A 57 -37.49 29.48 14.11
N GLU A 58 -36.93 28.33 13.72
CA GLU A 58 -35.89 28.24 12.67
C GLU A 58 -36.30 27.26 11.55
N GLU A 59 -37.26 27.66 10.71
CA GLU A 59 -37.72 26.85 9.56
C GLU A 59 -36.59 26.54 8.56
N TRP A 60 -35.67 27.49 8.35
CA TRP A 60 -34.52 27.34 7.45
C TRP A 60 -33.57 26.22 7.89
N ASP A 61 -33.51 25.92 9.19
CA ASP A 61 -32.62 24.93 9.75
C ASP A 61 -33.21 23.50 9.68
N HIS A 62 -34.55 23.37 9.64
CA HIS A 62 -35.21 22.07 9.55
C HIS A 62 -34.91 21.33 8.24
N VAL A 63 -34.98 22.04 7.10
CA VAL A 63 -34.72 21.45 5.78
C VAL A 63 -33.25 21.03 5.65
N ALA A 64 -32.33 21.91 6.05
CA ALA A 64 -30.90 21.62 6.03
C ALA A 64 -30.55 20.40 6.89
N ARG A 65 -31.07 20.31 8.12
CA ARG A 65 -30.87 19.16 9.00
C ARG A 65 -31.44 17.87 8.40
N THR A 66 -32.64 17.92 7.84
CA THR A 66 -33.26 16.75 7.17
C THR A 66 -32.39 16.26 6.02
N LEU A 67 -31.85 17.18 5.21
CA LEU A 67 -30.94 16.83 4.13
C LEU A 67 -29.62 16.22 4.63
N VAL A 68 -29.06 16.74 5.72
CA VAL A 68 -27.85 16.19 6.35
C VAL A 68 -28.10 14.77 6.86
N PHE A 69 -29.18 14.52 7.61
CA PHE A 69 -29.48 13.19 8.14
C PHE A 69 -29.80 12.18 7.04
N THR A 70 -30.53 12.58 6.00
CA THR A 70 -30.84 11.69 4.88
C THR A 70 -29.61 11.38 4.03
N LYS A 71 -28.76 12.37 3.75
CA LYS A 71 -27.50 12.16 3.02
C LYS A 71 -26.54 11.30 3.82
N ALA A 72 -26.34 11.61 5.10
CA ALA A 72 -25.49 10.81 5.99
C ALA A 72 -26.01 9.35 6.11
N GLY A 73 -27.31 9.16 6.27
CA GLY A 73 -27.94 7.83 6.29
C GLY A 73 -27.67 7.03 5.03
N LYS A 74 -27.90 7.63 3.85
CA LYS A 74 -27.59 6.99 2.56
C LYS A 74 -26.11 6.64 2.43
N THR A 75 -25.20 7.51 2.86
CA THR A 75 -23.76 7.21 2.81
C THR A 75 -23.35 6.05 3.71
N ILE A 76 -23.92 5.96 4.92
CA ILE A 76 -23.65 4.85 5.84
C ILE A 76 -24.13 3.54 5.22
N ASP A 77 -25.34 3.52 4.67
CA ASP A 77 -25.90 2.31 4.06
C ASP A 77 -25.09 1.88 2.82
N ASN A 78 -24.69 2.82 1.97
CA ASN A 78 -23.82 2.54 0.83
C ASN A 78 -22.46 1.96 1.25
N ASN A 79 -21.86 2.50 2.32
CA ASN A 79 -20.60 1.99 2.85
C ASN A 79 -20.76 0.60 3.44
N ASN A 80 -21.85 0.35 4.17
CA ASN A 80 -22.17 -0.98 4.70
C ASN A 80 -22.35 -2.01 3.58
N MET A 81 -23.02 -1.65 2.48
CA MET A 81 -23.11 -2.52 1.30
C MET A 81 -21.73 -2.81 0.69
N LYS A 82 -20.90 -1.78 0.51
CA LYS A 82 -19.52 -1.96 0.00
C LYS A 82 -18.70 -2.88 0.90
N ILE A 83 -18.79 -2.70 2.21
CA ILE A 83 -18.11 -3.56 3.19
C ILE A 83 -18.60 -5.00 3.06
N SER A 84 -19.91 -5.23 2.95
CA SER A 84 -20.46 -6.57 2.76
C SER A 84 -19.95 -7.23 1.47
N ILE A 85 -19.87 -6.48 0.36
CA ILE A 85 -19.34 -6.99 -0.91
C ILE A 85 -17.86 -7.35 -0.76
N LEU A 86 -17.06 -6.48 -0.15
CA LEU A 86 -15.64 -6.73 0.08
C LEU A 86 -15.41 -7.92 1.02
N GLN A 87 -16.25 -8.09 2.05
CA GLN A 87 -16.18 -9.24 2.95
C GLN A 87 -16.44 -10.56 2.23
N GLN A 88 -17.41 -10.57 1.30
CA GLN A 88 -17.67 -11.75 0.46
C GLN A 88 -16.50 -12.06 -0.46
N GLU A 89 -15.89 -11.04 -1.08
CA GLU A 89 -14.74 -11.23 -1.95
C GLU A 89 -13.51 -11.71 -1.16
N VAL A 90 -13.26 -11.16 0.03
CA VAL A 90 -12.20 -11.63 0.92
C VAL A 90 -12.42 -13.09 1.30
N ALA A 91 -13.65 -13.48 1.67
CA ALA A 91 -13.96 -14.87 2.00
C ALA A 91 -13.74 -15.80 0.80
N ARG A 92 -14.12 -15.37 -0.41
CA ARG A 92 -13.87 -16.11 -1.66
C ARG A 92 -12.37 -16.27 -1.92
N LEU A 93 -11.59 -15.19 -1.82
CA LEU A 93 -10.15 -15.22 -2.05
C LEU A 93 -9.43 -16.09 -1.00
N GLN A 94 -9.84 -16.01 0.26
CA GLN A 94 -9.33 -16.87 1.33
C GLN A 94 -9.61 -18.35 1.02
N ALA A 95 -10.82 -18.69 0.59
CA ALA A 95 -11.15 -20.06 0.19
C ALA A 95 -10.30 -20.55 -1.00
N LEU A 96 -9.98 -19.68 -1.95
CA LEU A 96 -9.05 -20.02 -3.05
C LEU A 96 -7.63 -20.21 -2.52
N VAL A 97 -7.13 -19.31 -1.67
CA VAL A 97 -5.81 -19.45 -1.05
C VAL A 97 -5.71 -20.76 -0.29
N ASP A 98 -6.73 -21.12 0.50
CA ASP A 98 -6.73 -22.38 1.25
C ASP A 98 -6.77 -23.61 0.33
N ARG A 99 -7.47 -23.55 -0.80
CA ARG A 99 -7.45 -24.62 -1.82
C ARG A 99 -6.10 -24.78 -2.49
N TYR A 100 -5.44 -23.67 -2.82
CA TYR A 100 -4.14 -23.67 -3.52
C TYR A 100 -2.94 -23.76 -2.57
N LYS A 101 -3.17 -23.64 -1.26
CA LYS A 101 -2.13 -23.82 -0.25
C LYS A 101 -1.66 -25.27 -0.32
N PRO A 102 -0.37 -25.52 -0.62
CA PRO A 102 0.13 -26.89 -0.66
C PRO A 102 0.03 -27.49 0.76
N LEU A 103 -0.87 -28.49 0.93
CA LEU A 103 -1.17 -29.10 2.24
C LEU A 103 0.07 -29.68 2.92
N ARG A 104 1.05 -30.12 2.15
CA ARG A 104 2.35 -30.59 2.63
C ARG A 104 3.41 -30.21 1.61
N ARG A 105 4.46 -29.50 2.04
CA ARG A 105 5.75 -29.63 1.36
C ARG A 105 6.12 -31.11 1.49
N ALA A 106 6.02 -31.88 0.42
CA ALA A 106 6.51 -33.25 0.43
C ALA A 106 7.93 -33.19 0.99
N LYS A 107 8.20 -33.92 2.08
CA LYS A 107 9.58 -34.16 2.51
C LYS A 107 10.21 -34.92 1.36
N VAL A 108 10.85 -34.18 0.45
CA VAL A 108 11.74 -34.75 -0.56
C VAL A 108 12.78 -35.49 0.27
N LYS A 109 12.71 -36.83 0.31
CA LYS A 109 13.80 -37.63 0.85
C LYS A 109 14.97 -37.37 -0.09
N PRO A 110 16.01 -36.65 0.34
CA PRO A 110 17.16 -36.44 -0.53
C PRO A 110 17.76 -37.83 -0.77
N LYS A 111 17.66 -38.37 -1.99
CA LYS A 111 18.45 -39.53 -2.37
C LYS A 111 19.92 -39.08 -2.33
N PRO A 112 20.73 -39.57 -1.38
CA PRO A 112 22.10 -39.07 -1.20
C PRO A 112 22.92 -39.27 -2.47
N ASN A 113 22.70 -40.38 -3.17
CA ASN A 113 23.44 -40.75 -4.38
C ASN A 113 23.17 -39.80 -5.57
N GLU A 114 21.98 -39.17 -5.67
CA GLU A 114 21.72 -38.20 -6.75
C GLU A 114 22.56 -36.92 -6.57
N ARG A 115 22.84 -36.50 -5.32
CA ARG A 115 23.75 -35.36 -5.08
C ARG A 115 25.19 -35.67 -5.51
N PHE A 116 25.66 -36.90 -5.31
CA PHE A 116 27.00 -37.32 -5.71
C PHE A 116 27.13 -37.51 -7.23
N VAL A 117 26.09 -38.02 -7.90
CA VAL A 117 26.05 -38.14 -9.38
C VAL A 117 26.07 -36.77 -10.07
N MET A 118 25.61 -35.70 -9.40
CA MET A 118 25.62 -34.34 -9.95
C MET A 118 26.91 -33.55 -9.68
N ILE A 119 27.84 -34.05 -8.86
CA ILE A 119 29.11 -33.35 -8.59
C ILE A 119 29.92 -33.10 -9.88
N PRO A 120 30.07 -34.06 -10.81
CA PRO A 120 30.76 -33.83 -12.08
C PRO A 120 30.08 -32.74 -12.91
N GLN A 121 28.74 -32.75 -12.97
CA GLN A 121 27.95 -31.76 -13.71
C GLN A 121 28.08 -30.36 -13.10
N VAL A 122 28.13 -30.26 -11.77
CA VAL A 122 28.36 -28.99 -11.05
C VAL A 122 29.77 -28.48 -11.28
N MET A 123 30.78 -29.35 -11.34
CA MET A 123 32.17 -28.99 -11.65
C MET A 123 32.32 -28.49 -13.10
N GLU A 124 31.68 -29.18 -14.05
CA GLU A 124 31.64 -28.72 -15.45
C GLU A 124 30.91 -27.37 -15.59
N ALA A 125 29.78 -27.19 -14.90
CA ALA A 125 29.06 -25.92 -14.89
C ALA A 125 29.89 -24.78 -14.30
N LYS A 126 30.61 -25.03 -13.20
CA LYS A 126 31.55 -24.06 -12.62
C LYS A 126 32.69 -23.72 -13.59
N ARG A 127 33.25 -24.71 -14.28
CA ARG A 127 34.31 -24.49 -15.27
C ARG A 127 33.81 -23.62 -16.42
N LYS A 128 32.64 -23.95 -16.97
CA LYS A 128 31.99 -23.17 -18.05
C LYS A 128 31.66 -21.74 -17.61
N ALA A 129 31.17 -21.55 -16.38
CA ALA A 129 30.90 -20.23 -15.83
C ALA A 129 32.18 -19.39 -15.65
N MET A 130 33.28 -20.01 -15.21
CA MET A 130 34.57 -19.33 -15.06
C MET A 130 35.20 -18.98 -16.42
N GLU A 131 35.08 -19.86 -17.42
CA GLU A 131 35.49 -19.59 -18.80
C GLU A 131 34.65 -18.47 -19.42
N ALA A 132 33.34 -18.45 -19.19
CA ALA A 132 32.46 -17.37 -19.63
C ALA A 132 32.84 -16.05 -18.98
N ALA A 133 33.01 -16.00 -17.65
CA ALA A 133 33.41 -14.80 -16.92
C ALA A 133 34.77 -14.25 -17.40
N LYS A 134 35.74 -15.12 -17.71
CA LYS A 134 37.03 -14.72 -18.30
C LYS A 134 36.87 -14.12 -19.70
N ARG A 135 35.99 -14.68 -20.53
CA ARG A 135 35.67 -14.11 -21.85
C ARG A 135 35.01 -12.74 -21.72
N GLU A 136 34.09 -12.57 -20.76
CA GLU A 136 33.44 -11.28 -20.52
C GLU A 136 34.40 -10.23 -19.96
N ALA A 137 35.33 -10.62 -19.09
CA ALA A 137 36.39 -9.75 -18.60
C ALA A 137 37.40 -9.36 -19.70
N ALA A 138 37.58 -10.19 -20.74
CA ALA A 138 38.44 -9.90 -21.88
C ALA A 138 37.77 -9.06 -22.97
N ARG A 139 36.44 -8.94 -22.99
CA ARG A 139 35.68 -8.11 -23.96
C ARG A 139 36.14 -6.65 -24.03
N PRO A 140 36.31 -5.90 -22.91
CA PRO A 140 36.73 -4.50 -23.03
C PRO A 140 38.10 -4.37 -23.72
N VAL A 141 39.07 -5.22 -23.36
CA VAL A 141 40.42 -5.20 -23.93
C VAL A 141 40.41 -5.48 -25.44
N THR A 142 39.62 -6.45 -25.89
CA THR A 142 39.50 -6.75 -27.34
C THR A 142 38.83 -5.63 -28.13
N LEU A 143 37.86 -4.92 -27.54
CA LEU A 143 37.20 -3.79 -28.21
C LEU A 143 38.14 -2.59 -28.36
N TYR A 144 38.98 -2.30 -27.35
CA TYR A 144 40.01 -1.27 -27.45
C TYR A 144 41.06 -1.59 -28.52
N ILE A 145 41.53 -2.84 -28.59
CA ILE A 145 42.52 -3.25 -29.61
C ILE A 145 41.93 -3.14 -31.02
N ASN A 146 40.67 -3.55 -31.23
CA ASN A 146 40.02 -3.44 -32.54
C ASN A 146 39.76 -1.98 -32.94
N HIS A 147 39.49 -1.09 -31.98
CA HIS A 147 39.36 0.34 -32.25
C HIS A 147 40.70 0.97 -32.66
N LEU A 148 41.79 0.60 -31.98
CA LEU A 148 43.15 1.09 -32.30
C LEU A 148 43.60 0.62 -33.69
N ILE A 149 43.36 -0.65 -34.04
CA ILE A 149 43.68 -1.18 -35.37
C ILE A 149 42.82 -0.48 -36.44
N SER A 150 41.53 -0.23 -36.15
CA SER A 150 40.66 0.51 -37.08
C SER A 150 41.09 1.97 -37.28
N GLU A 151 41.67 2.63 -36.28
CA GLU A 151 42.22 3.98 -36.43
C GLU A 151 43.50 3.97 -37.28
N GLU A 152 44.38 3.00 -37.09
CA GLU A 152 45.60 2.83 -37.92
C GLU A 152 45.24 2.55 -39.38
N ASP A 153 44.24 1.69 -39.64
CA ASP A 153 43.76 1.39 -40.99
C ASP A 153 43.10 2.61 -41.66
N GLN A 154 42.38 3.45 -40.90
CA GLN A 154 41.81 4.70 -41.40
C GLN A 154 42.88 5.74 -41.71
N VAL A 155 43.92 5.86 -40.88
CA VAL A 155 45.05 6.75 -41.12
C VAL A 155 45.86 6.27 -42.33
N ALA A 156 46.06 4.96 -42.49
CA ALA A 156 46.72 4.38 -43.65
C ALA A 156 45.92 4.61 -44.95
N GLN A 157 44.59 4.43 -44.91
CA GLN A 157 43.72 4.74 -46.04
C GLN A 157 43.72 6.23 -46.38
N PHE A 158 43.65 7.12 -45.39
CA PHE A 158 43.73 8.56 -45.60
C PHE A 158 45.09 8.98 -46.17
N ALA A 159 46.18 8.43 -45.67
CA ALA A 159 47.53 8.70 -46.18
C ALA A 159 47.70 8.23 -47.64
N SER A 160 47.12 7.08 -48.00
CA SER A 160 47.06 6.60 -49.39
C SER A 160 46.28 7.56 -50.28
N TRP A 161 45.12 8.04 -49.82
CA TRP A 161 44.27 8.97 -50.56
C TRP A 161 44.94 10.34 -50.77
N CYS A 162 45.64 10.85 -49.76
CA CYS A 162 46.46 12.07 -49.88
C CYS A 162 47.66 11.89 -50.83
N PHE A 163 48.18 10.68 -50.99
CA PHE A 163 49.26 10.39 -51.93
C PHE A 163 48.77 10.37 -53.39
N GLU A 164 47.58 9.81 -53.63
CA GLU A 164 46.93 9.83 -54.96
C GLU A 164 46.61 11.25 -55.42
N PHE A 165 46.00 12.08 -54.56
CA PHE A 165 45.66 13.46 -54.91
C PHE A 165 46.87 14.39 -55.14
N ARG A 166 48.07 14.01 -54.66
CA ARG A 166 49.29 14.80 -54.90
C ARG A 166 49.86 14.60 -56.31
N PHE A 167 49.46 13.53 -57.00
CA PHE A 167 49.95 13.22 -58.36
C PHE A 167 49.02 13.69 -59.48
N GLU A 168 47.75 14.01 -59.20
CA GLU A 168 46.81 14.49 -60.23
C GLU A 168 46.82 16.02 -60.44
N GLY A 169 47.65 16.77 -59.70
CA GLY A 169 47.75 18.24 -59.81
C GLY A 169 48.96 18.77 -60.61
N LEU A 170 49.75 17.90 -61.25
CA LEU A 170 50.94 18.27 -62.02
C LEU A 170 51.01 17.49 -63.34
N LEU A 171 50.01 17.69 -64.20
CA LEU A 171 50.13 17.59 -65.66
C LEU A 171 49.34 18.73 -66.30
#